data_AF-A0AAD4DIZ2-F1
#
_entry.id   AF-A0AAD4DIZ2-F1
#
_cell.length_a   1.000
_cell.length_b   1.000
_cell.length_c   1.000
_cell.angle_alpha   90.00
_cell.angle_beta   90.00
_cell.angle_gamma   90.00
#
_symmetry.space_group_name_H-M   'P 1'
#
loop_
_entity.id
_entity.type
_entity.pdbx_description
1 polymer ?
#
loop_
_entity_poly.entity_id
_entity_poly.type
_entity_poly.pdbx_seq_one_letter_code
_entity_poly.pdbx_strand_id
1 'polypeptide(L)'
;MAPPRVRRGGKKLPPGAGRTAAAAKKAQAEAAAAAAAASNPDAVEKAAQVLDPENESGDATVSMEVDQESQDAKAWIKSNIDQEVARIRATGTGIEPLAVKNFGIVVDMSRKKPLGINRIEIDSKVDFKKVQQIMVSPGIPYPHKENFEYVNVLLFTDSTETPMIVPYLYDTKYKTQEPLENDEYSQDTTTNNNNASVPESERPWIPVKNNLTEWLLVNSLHMRAKHHIDEFHDI
;
A
#
# COMPACT_ATOMS: atom_id res chain seq x y z
N MET A 1 -81.73 -3.35 -1.86
CA MET A 1 -80.52 -3.96 -1.26
C MET A 1 -79.41 -2.94 -1.30
N ALA A 2 -78.98 -2.43 -0.15
CA ALA A 2 -77.92 -1.42 -0.03
C ALA A 2 -76.61 -2.08 0.46
N PRO A 3 -75.43 -1.67 -0.03
CA PRO A 3 -74.16 -2.28 0.36
C PRO A 3 -73.67 -1.80 1.75
N PRO A 4 -72.86 -2.62 2.47
CA PRO A 4 -72.44 -2.31 3.83
C PRO A 4 -71.27 -1.31 3.88
N ARG A 5 -71.34 -0.38 4.85
CA ARG A 5 -70.31 0.61 5.19
C ARG A 5 -69.10 -0.07 5.86
N VAL A 6 -67.92 0.06 5.26
CA VAL A 6 -66.64 -0.34 5.85
C VAL A 6 -66.11 0.78 6.77
N ARG A 7 -65.92 0.47 8.06
CA ARG A 7 -65.28 1.36 9.06
C ARG A 7 -63.76 1.35 8.87
N ARG A 8 -63.14 2.50 8.55
CA ARG A 8 -61.68 2.69 8.60
C ARG A 8 -61.25 2.99 10.04
N GLY A 9 -60.46 2.08 10.62
CA GLY A 9 -59.77 2.28 11.90
C GLY A 9 -58.56 3.19 11.74
N GLY A 10 -58.43 4.19 12.61
CA GLY A 10 -57.29 5.09 12.69
C GLY A 10 -56.05 4.41 13.24
N LYS A 11 -54.91 4.61 12.57
CA LYS A 11 -53.57 4.27 13.11
C LYS A 11 -53.07 5.44 13.97
N LYS A 12 -52.76 5.14 15.23
CA LYS A 12 -52.04 6.02 16.17
C LYS A 12 -50.58 6.15 15.72
N LEU A 13 -50.09 7.39 15.67
CA LEU A 13 -48.66 7.71 15.57
C LEU A 13 -47.98 7.56 16.95
N PRO A 14 -46.72 7.10 17.02
CA PRO A 14 -45.96 7.07 18.27
C PRO A 14 -45.49 8.48 18.70
N PRO A 15 -45.28 8.70 20.01
CA PRO A 15 -44.95 10.00 20.58
C PRO A 15 -43.50 10.40 20.32
N GLY A 16 -43.31 11.69 20.00
CA GLY A 16 -42.00 12.32 19.91
C GLY A 16 -41.28 12.36 21.26
N ALA A 17 -40.06 11.85 21.28
CA ALA A 17 -39.13 12.02 22.38
C ALA A 17 -38.20 13.20 22.06
N GLY A 18 -38.52 14.35 22.65
CA GLY A 18 -37.54 15.43 22.81
C GLY A 18 -36.47 15.00 23.81
N ARG A 19 -35.20 14.99 23.37
CA ARG A 19 -34.04 15.00 24.25
C ARG A 19 -33.05 16.07 23.80
N THR A 20 -33.30 17.25 24.35
CA THR A 20 -32.36 18.19 24.98
C THR A 20 -31.07 18.56 24.24
N ALA A 21 -31.05 19.81 23.76
CA ALA A 21 -29.90 20.63 23.35
C ALA A 21 -28.83 20.87 24.45
N ALA A 22 -28.80 20.06 25.51
CA ALA A 22 -27.83 20.14 26.61
C ALA A 22 -26.61 19.23 26.38
N ALA A 23 -26.71 18.21 25.50
CA ALA A 23 -25.57 17.34 25.16
C ALA A 23 -24.61 18.01 24.15
N ALA A 24 -25.12 18.91 23.29
CA ALA A 24 -24.31 19.60 22.28
C ALA A 24 -23.37 20.67 22.88
N LYS A 25 -23.68 21.23 24.06
CA LYS A 25 -22.82 22.23 24.72
C LYS A 25 -21.67 21.63 25.54
N LYS A 26 -21.72 20.33 25.87
CA LYS A 26 -20.63 19.67 26.61
C LYS A 26 -19.50 19.17 25.68
N ALA A 27 -19.82 18.84 24.42
CA ALA A 27 -18.82 18.43 23.42
C ALA A 27 -17.99 19.59 22.85
N GLN A 28 -18.46 20.84 22.96
CA GLN A 28 -17.70 22.02 22.48
C GLN A 28 -16.76 22.63 23.53
N ALA A 29 -16.78 22.17 24.79
CA ALA A 29 -15.89 22.68 25.83
C ALA A 29 -14.59 21.84 26.00
N GLU A 30 -14.56 20.58 25.55
CA GLU A 30 -13.35 19.73 25.61
C GLU A 30 -12.43 19.86 24.38
N ALA A 31 -12.91 20.42 23.26
CA ALA A 31 -12.10 20.63 22.06
C ALA A 31 -11.22 21.90 22.11
N ALA A 32 -11.40 22.78 23.11
CA ALA A 32 -10.66 24.04 23.23
C ALA A 32 -9.48 23.99 24.23
N ALA A 33 -9.28 22.88 24.95
CA ALA A 33 -8.25 22.76 25.98
C ALA A 33 -6.93 22.11 25.52
N ALA A 34 -6.84 21.63 24.27
CA ALA A 34 -5.62 21.00 23.74
C ALA A 34 -4.77 21.91 22.82
N ALA A 35 -5.16 23.17 22.63
CA ALA A 35 -4.52 24.10 21.69
C ALA A 35 -3.73 25.26 22.34
N ALA A 36 -3.41 25.19 23.65
CA ALA A 36 -2.79 26.31 24.37
C ALA A 36 -1.65 25.89 25.32
N ALA A 37 -0.70 25.08 24.85
CA ALA A 37 0.52 24.78 25.60
C ALA A 37 1.74 24.56 24.69
N ALA A 38 2.21 25.61 24.02
CA ALA A 38 3.60 25.68 23.54
C ALA A 38 3.94 27.12 23.08
N SER A 39 4.04 28.05 24.03
CA SER A 39 4.67 29.34 23.80
C SER A 39 5.21 29.90 25.12
N ASN A 40 6.52 29.76 25.37
CA ASN A 40 7.37 30.93 25.56
C ASN A 40 8.89 30.60 25.52
N PRO A 41 9.73 31.59 25.14
CA PRO A 41 11.17 31.49 24.88
C PRO A 41 12.03 32.11 26.02
N ASP A 42 13.34 32.21 25.75
CA ASP A 42 14.46 32.78 26.56
C ASP A 42 15.09 31.85 27.64
N ALA A 43 16.30 31.31 27.43
CA ALA A 43 17.66 31.91 27.44
C ALA A 43 18.19 32.09 28.89
N VAL A 44 19.44 31.79 29.29
CA VAL A 44 20.76 32.25 28.80
C VAL A 44 21.91 31.48 29.56
N GLU A 45 23.03 31.19 28.86
CA GLU A 45 24.46 31.02 29.28
C GLU A 45 24.90 29.97 30.34
N LYS A 46 26.13 29.40 30.35
CA LYS A 46 27.45 29.79 29.77
C LYS A 46 28.46 28.62 29.74
N ALA A 47 29.24 28.54 28.65
CA ALA A 47 30.70 28.29 28.45
C ALA A 47 31.48 27.21 29.27
N ALA A 48 32.55 26.54 28.77
CA ALA A 48 33.56 26.95 27.79
C ALA A 48 34.42 25.77 27.23
N GLN A 49 34.83 25.92 25.94
CA GLN A 49 36.16 25.72 25.29
C GLN A 49 36.86 24.32 25.33
N VAL A 50 37.53 23.80 24.28
CA VAL A 50 38.61 24.36 23.44
C VAL A 50 38.74 23.61 22.07
N LEU A 51 38.94 24.41 21.00
CA LEU A 51 39.67 24.28 19.71
C LEU A 51 40.08 22.90 19.10
N ASP A 52 39.78 22.72 17.80
CA ASP A 52 40.77 22.83 16.70
C ASP A 52 40.08 23.16 15.35
N PRO A 53 40.67 24.05 14.51
CA PRO A 53 40.18 24.38 13.16
C PRO A 53 40.89 23.56 12.08
N GLU A 54 40.33 23.57 10.88
CA GLU A 54 40.82 22.95 9.63
C GLU A 54 40.32 21.52 9.39
N ASN A 55 39.24 21.34 8.63
CA ASN A 55 39.32 20.80 7.27
C ASN A 55 37.94 20.74 6.57
N GLU A 56 37.91 21.22 5.32
CA GLU A 56 36.99 20.89 4.22
C GLU A 56 35.47 20.95 4.43
N SER A 57 34.94 22.14 4.12
CA SER A 57 33.62 22.36 3.54
C SER A 57 33.47 21.58 2.22
N GLY A 58 32.55 20.61 2.18
CA GLY A 58 31.93 20.20 0.92
C GLY A 58 31.44 18.77 0.80
N ASP A 59 30.61 18.24 1.70
CA ASP A 59 29.77 17.05 1.40
C ASP A 59 28.63 16.79 2.42
N ALA A 60 27.95 17.83 2.94
CA ALA A 60 26.86 17.64 3.91
C ALA A 60 25.45 17.83 3.32
N THR A 61 25.35 18.43 2.12
CA THR A 61 24.06 18.85 1.55
C THR A 61 23.35 17.73 0.79
N VAL A 62 24.10 16.78 0.21
CA VAL A 62 23.54 15.72 -0.65
C VAL A 62 22.83 14.63 0.17
N SER A 63 23.35 14.29 1.36
CA SER A 63 22.78 13.23 2.20
C SER A 63 21.43 13.61 2.82
N MET A 64 21.24 14.89 3.19
CA MET A 64 20.00 15.35 3.81
C MET A 64 18.81 15.40 2.84
N GLU A 65 19.06 15.75 1.57
CA GLU A 65 18.00 15.85 0.55
C GLU A 65 17.43 14.47 0.17
N VAL A 66 18.29 13.46 0.01
CA VAL A 66 17.88 12.07 -0.29
C VAL A 66 17.09 11.47 0.88
N ASP A 67 17.48 11.77 2.11
CA ASP A 67 16.78 11.29 3.30
C ASP A 67 15.41 11.96 3.45
N GLN A 68 15.27 13.25 3.10
CA GLN A 68 13.99 13.95 3.15
C GLN A 68 13.01 13.45 2.08
N GLU A 69 13.46 13.27 0.83
CA GLU A 69 12.62 12.76 -0.26
C GLU A 69 12.10 11.33 0.06
N SER A 70 12.93 10.51 0.72
CA SER A 70 12.52 9.20 1.23
C SER A 70 11.49 9.27 2.36
N GLN A 71 11.58 10.28 3.23
CA GLN A 71 10.63 10.49 4.32
C GLN A 71 9.28 11.00 3.80
N ASP A 72 9.29 11.95 2.86
CA ASP A 72 8.07 12.50 2.25
C ASP A 72 7.31 11.42 1.50
N ALA A 73 8.02 10.59 0.73
CA ALA A 73 7.51 9.39 0.08
C ALA A 73 6.77 8.45 1.06
N LYS A 74 7.42 8.11 2.18
CA LYS A 74 6.83 7.24 3.21
C LYS A 74 5.63 7.89 3.88
N ALA A 75 5.69 9.19 4.17
CA ALA A 75 4.60 9.95 4.77
C ALA A 75 3.39 10.01 3.84
N TRP A 76 3.61 10.20 2.54
CA TRP A 76 2.55 10.19 1.54
C TRP A 76 1.85 8.83 1.46
N ILE A 77 2.62 7.73 1.38
CA ILE A 77 2.08 6.36 1.39
C ILE A 77 1.26 6.13 2.66
N LYS A 78 1.83 6.47 3.83
CA LYS A 78 1.16 6.31 5.11
C LYS A 78 -0.16 7.10 5.17
N SER A 79 -0.16 8.33 4.67
CA SER A 79 -1.37 9.17 4.64
C SER A 79 -2.47 8.53 3.80
N ASN A 80 -2.15 7.96 2.63
CA ASN A 80 -3.12 7.28 1.78
C ASN A 80 -3.71 6.02 2.46
N ILE A 81 -2.89 5.23 3.14
CA ILE A 81 -3.36 4.08 3.92
C ILE A 81 -4.24 4.54 5.08
N ASP A 82 -3.80 5.53 5.86
CA ASP A 82 -4.52 6.02 7.03
C ASP A 82 -5.90 6.55 6.63
N GLN A 83 -6.00 7.28 5.52
CA GLN A 83 -7.25 7.77 4.95
C GLN A 83 -8.20 6.61 4.59
N GLU A 84 -7.66 5.57 3.93
CA GLU A 84 -8.46 4.42 3.52
C GLU A 84 -8.93 3.59 4.72
N VAL A 85 -8.04 3.37 5.69
CA VAL A 85 -8.37 2.72 6.97
C VAL A 85 -9.46 3.50 7.70
N ALA A 86 -9.36 4.84 7.76
CA ALA A 86 -10.38 5.68 8.38
C ALA A 86 -11.72 5.59 7.64
N ARG A 87 -11.72 5.60 6.30
CA ARG A 87 -12.92 5.44 5.47
C ARG A 87 -13.63 4.12 5.75
N ILE A 88 -12.90 3.01 5.76
CA ILE A 88 -13.45 1.66 6.01
C ILE A 88 -13.98 1.54 7.45
N ARG A 89 -13.25 2.06 8.43
CA ARG A 89 -13.70 2.05 9.83
C ARG A 89 -14.96 2.89 10.04
N ALA A 90 -15.14 3.96 9.28
CA ALA A 90 -16.35 4.76 9.33
C ALA A 90 -17.62 3.99 8.88
N THR A 91 -17.48 2.91 8.10
CA THR A 91 -18.61 2.02 7.76
C THR A 91 -18.91 0.98 8.84
N GLY A 92 -18.16 0.98 9.96
CA GLY A 92 -18.28 -0.01 11.03
C GLY A 92 -17.50 -1.30 10.78
N THR A 93 -16.70 -1.38 9.71
CA THR A 93 -15.89 -2.54 9.36
C THR A 93 -14.50 -2.44 9.98
N GLY A 94 -14.02 -3.52 10.60
CA GLY A 94 -12.63 -3.61 11.06
C GLY A 94 -11.67 -3.84 9.88
N ILE A 95 -10.51 -3.20 9.92
CA ILE A 95 -9.42 -3.47 8.98
C ILE A 95 -8.07 -3.26 9.65
N GLU A 96 -7.14 -4.17 9.35
CA GLU A 96 -5.79 -4.21 9.92
C GLU A 96 -4.76 -3.78 8.87
N PRO A 97 -4.11 -2.62 9.02
CA PRO A 97 -3.01 -2.22 8.14
C PRO A 97 -1.75 -3.04 8.45
N LEU A 98 -1.15 -3.68 7.45
CA LEU A 98 0.11 -4.39 7.62
C LEU A 98 1.28 -3.57 7.08
N ALA A 99 2.40 -3.60 7.80
CA ALA A 99 3.65 -3.00 7.36
C ALA A 99 4.28 -3.82 6.22
N VAL A 100 4.84 -3.13 5.23
CA VAL A 100 5.50 -3.77 4.09
C VAL A 100 6.99 -3.49 4.13
N LYS A 101 7.79 -4.54 3.90
CA LYS A 101 9.25 -4.47 3.77
C LYS A 101 9.67 -4.11 2.35
N ASN A 102 9.03 -4.70 1.35
CA ASN A 102 9.44 -4.55 -0.03
C ASN A 102 8.29 -4.81 -1.02
N PHE A 103 8.41 -4.20 -2.19
CA PHE A 103 7.53 -4.38 -3.34
C PHE A 103 8.37 -4.69 -4.57
N GLY A 104 7.84 -5.46 -5.49
CA GLY A 104 8.48 -5.64 -6.78
C GLY A 104 7.57 -6.30 -7.80
N ILE A 105 8.09 -6.43 -9.01
CA ILE A 105 7.47 -7.19 -10.09
C ILE A 105 8.41 -8.36 -10.40
N VAL A 106 7.91 -9.59 -10.27
CA VAL A 106 8.60 -10.78 -10.76
C VAL A 106 8.06 -11.10 -12.14
N VAL A 107 8.92 -11.40 -13.09
CA VAL A 107 8.48 -11.67 -14.48
C VAL A 107 8.30 -13.17 -14.68
N ASP A 108 7.11 -13.57 -15.11
CA ASP A 108 6.84 -14.91 -15.64
C ASP A 108 7.17 -14.95 -17.14
N MET A 109 8.30 -15.57 -17.45
CA MET A 109 8.79 -15.78 -18.82
C MET A 109 8.29 -17.08 -19.45
N SER A 110 7.54 -17.92 -18.71
CA SER A 110 7.05 -19.20 -19.24
C SER A 110 5.97 -19.04 -20.32
N ARG A 111 5.42 -17.84 -20.47
CA ARG A 111 4.36 -17.49 -21.42
C ARG A 111 4.96 -16.82 -22.66
N LYS A 112 4.27 -16.97 -23.81
CA LYS A 112 4.63 -16.29 -25.07
C LYS A 112 4.81 -14.77 -24.93
N LYS A 113 4.13 -14.14 -23.97
CA LYS A 113 4.32 -12.73 -23.61
C LYS A 113 4.66 -12.66 -22.12
N PRO A 114 5.74 -11.96 -21.73
CA PRO A 114 6.09 -11.80 -20.32
C PRO A 114 4.94 -11.20 -19.50
N LEU A 115 4.64 -11.84 -18.38
CA LEU A 115 3.59 -11.42 -17.45
C LEU A 115 4.22 -11.00 -16.12
N GLY A 116 3.85 -9.83 -15.63
CA GLY A 116 4.28 -9.34 -14.32
C GLY A 116 3.47 -9.98 -13.19
N ILE A 117 4.18 -10.49 -12.19
CA ILE A 117 3.64 -10.98 -10.92
C ILE A 117 3.98 -9.96 -9.83
N ASN A 118 2.96 -9.40 -9.19
CA ASN A 118 3.09 -8.36 -8.18
C ASN A 118 3.54 -8.98 -6.86
N ARG A 119 4.76 -8.69 -6.44
CA ARG A 119 5.36 -9.26 -5.23
C ARG A 119 5.30 -8.26 -4.09
N ILE A 120 4.79 -8.72 -2.94
CA ILE A 120 4.77 -7.95 -1.68
C ILE A 120 5.44 -8.77 -0.59
N GLU A 121 6.46 -8.21 0.06
CA GLU A 121 7.06 -8.76 1.28
C GLU A 121 6.47 -8.06 2.50
N ILE A 122 5.58 -8.74 3.22
CA ILE A 122 4.81 -8.16 4.31
C ILE A 122 5.46 -8.53 5.64
N ASP A 123 5.62 -7.55 6.53
CA ASP A 123 6.11 -7.75 7.89
C ASP A 123 5.00 -8.30 8.79
N SER A 124 4.63 -9.55 8.54
CA SER A 124 3.60 -10.25 9.29
C SER A 124 3.95 -11.74 9.41
N LYS A 125 3.41 -12.40 10.42
CA LYS A 125 3.47 -13.86 10.58
C LYS A 125 2.25 -14.59 10.00
N VAL A 126 1.31 -13.84 9.42
CA VAL A 126 0.10 -14.39 8.80
C VAL A 126 0.47 -15.39 7.70
N ASP A 127 -0.30 -16.48 7.62
CA ASP A 127 -0.22 -17.42 6.52
C ASP A 127 -1.09 -16.93 5.35
N PHE A 128 -0.46 -16.29 4.38
CA PHE A 128 -1.16 -15.74 3.22
C PHE A 128 -1.76 -16.81 2.30
N LYS A 129 -1.44 -18.10 2.45
CA LYS A 129 -2.15 -19.16 1.72
C LYS A 129 -3.63 -19.24 2.06
N LYS A 130 -4.03 -18.67 3.21
CA LYS A 130 -5.43 -18.58 3.63
C LYS A 130 -6.20 -17.41 3.00
N VAL A 131 -5.53 -16.51 2.28
CA VAL A 131 -6.19 -15.40 1.57
C VAL A 131 -7.06 -16.02 0.48
N GLN A 132 -8.36 -15.77 0.56
CA GLN A 132 -9.38 -16.28 -0.36
C GLN A 132 -9.66 -15.26 -1.47
N GLN A 133 -9.55 -13.97 -1.15
CA GLN A 133 -9.85 -12.89 -2.08
C GLN A 133 -8.88 -11.73 -1.89
N ILE A 134 -8.48 -11.14 -3.00
CA ILE A 134 -7.72 -9.90 -3.05
C ILE A 134 -8.58 -8.87 -3.78
N MET A 135 -8.74 -7.69 -3.20
CA MET A 135 -9.33 -6.53 -3.87
C MET A 135 -8.27 -5.44 -3.97
N VAL A 136 -8.27 -4.70 -5.08
CA VAL A 136 -7.27 -3.68 -5.38
C VAL A 136 -8.00 -2.40 -5.70
N SER A 137 -7.61 -1.30 -5.04
CA SER A 137 -8.18 0.01 -5.35
C SER A 137 -7.77 0.48 -6.75
N PRO A 138 -8.46 1.48 -7.32
CA PRO A 138 -7.95 2.20 -8.48
C PRO A 138 -6.54 2.75 -8.24
N GLY A 139 -5.75 2.82 -9.31
CA GLY A 139 -4.39 3.37 -9.31
C GLY A 139 -4.38 4.89 -9.09
N ILE A 140 -3.52 5.34 -8.19
CA ILE A 140 -3.25 6.76 -7.93
C ILE A 140 -1.82 7.05 -8.40
N PRO A 141 -1.59 8.03 -9.31
CA PRO A 141 -0.24 8.39 -9.71
C PRO A 141 0.65 8.75 -8.51
N TYR A 142 1.83 8.14 -8.46
CA TYR A 142 2.74 8.33 -7.34
C TYR A 142 3.59 9.60 -7.56
N PRO A 143 3.53 10.61 -6.67
CA PRO A 143 4.09 11.93 -6.97
C PRO A 143 5.63 11.97 -6.93
N HIS A 144 6.28 10.98 -6.30
CA HIS A 144 7.73 10.96 -6.13
C HIS A 144 8.47 10.11 -7.17
N LYS A 145 7.74 9.46 -8.10
CA LYS A 145 8.38 8.68 -9.17
C LYS A 145 7.47 8.59 -10.39
N GLU A 146 7.97 9.04 -11.53
CA GLU A 146 7.23 8.95 -12.78
C GLU A 146 6.94 7.50 -13.18
N ASN A 147 5.79 7.31 -13.85
CA ASN A 147 5.30 6.01 -14.30
C ASN A 147 5.02 5.02 -13.18
N PHE A 148 5.02 5.45 -11.92
CA PHE A 148 4.59 4.63 -10.80
C PHE A 148 3.15 4.98 -10.41
N GLU A 149 2.41 3.94 -10.06
CA GLU A 149 1.08 4.07 -9.47
C GLU A 149 1.04 3.37 -8.11
N TYR A 150 0.24 3.95 -7.22
CA TYR A 150 -0.10 3.47 -5.90
C TYR A 150 -1.48 2.82 -5.91
N VAL A 151 -1.61 1.68 -5.23
CA VAL A 151 -2.90 1.05 -4.93
C VAL A 151 -2.95 0.58 -3.49
N ASN A 152 -4.15 0.58 -2.92
CA ASN A 152 -4.46 -0.15 -1.71
C ASN A 152 -4.84 -1.59 -2.08
N VAL A 153 -4.22 -2.57 -1.43
CA VAL A 153 -4.51 -3.99 -1.63
C VAL A 153 -5.18 -4.52 -0.36
N LEU A 154 -6.43 -4.93 -0.49
CA LEU A 154 -7.18 -5.55 0.59
C LEU A 154 -7.09 -7.07 0.47
N LEU A 155 -6.74 -7.71 1.58
CA LEU A 155 -6.59 -9.15 1.68
C LEU A 155 -7.70 -9.69 2.59
N PHE A 156 -8.53 -10.55 2.04
CA PHE A 156 -9.60 -11.23 2.77
C PHE A 156 -9.22 -12.69 2.95
N THR A 157 -9.13 -13.12 4.20
CA THR A 157 -8.99 -14.51 4.58
C THR A 157 -10.38 -15.11 4.77
N ASP A 158 -10.60 -15.97 5.77
CA ASP A 158 -11.94 -16.46 6.07
C ASP A 158 -12.85 -15.32 6.59
N SER A 159 -14.16 -15.57 6.62
CA SER A 159 -15.15 -14.58 7.03
C SER A 159 -15.11 -14.21 8.52
N THR A 160 -14.23 -14.84 9.31
CA THR A 160 -14.14 -14.63 10.76
C THR A 160 -12.95 -13.77 11.15
N GLU A 161 -11.94 -13.71 10.29
CA GLU A 161 -10.76 -12.89 10.49
C GLU A 161 -10.99 -11.45 10.02
N THR A 162 -10.28 -10.51 10.66
CA THR A 162 -10.34 -9.10 10.26
C THR A 162 -9.59 -8.93 8.93
N PRO A 163 -10.21 -8.32 7.90
CA PRO A 163 -9.52 -8.03 6.64
C PRO A 163 -8.24 -7.23 6.86
N MET A 164 -7.27 -7.42 5.99
CA MET A 164 -5.99 -6.73 6.06
C MET A 164 -5.85 -5.78 4.87
N ILE A 165 -5.12 -4.68 5.05
CA ILE A 165 -4.79 -3.73 3.99
C ILE A 165 -3.29 -3.52 3.91
N VAL A 166 -2.74 -3.53 2.69
CA VAL A 166 -1.35 -3.20 2.40
C VAL A 166 -1.26 -2.18 1.26
N PRO A 167 -0.34 -1.22 1.34
CA PRO A 167 -0.01 -0.38 0.19
C PRO A 167 0.72 -1.22 -0.87
N TYR A 168 0.64 -0.81 -2.14
CA TYR A 168 1.47 -1.36 -3.20
C TYR A 168 1.85 -0.26 -4.20
N LEU A 169 3.11 -0.26 -4.63
CA LEU A 169 3.63 0.63 -5.66
C LEU A 169 4.19 -0.20 -6.81
N TYR A 170 3.84 0.16 -8.04
CA TYR A 170 4.27 -0.57 -9.22
C TYR A 170 4.58 0.35 -10.40
N ASP A 171 5.51 -0.10 -11.24
CA ASP A 171 5.87 0.57 -12.49
C ASP A 171 4.87 0.19 -13.60
N THR A 172 4.14 1.19 -14.09
CA THR A 172 3.16 1.06 -15.18
C THR A 172 3.80 0.80 -16.54
N LYS A 173 5.11 1.03 -16.68
CA LYS A 173 5.88 0.86 -17.92
C LYS A 173 7.05 -0.11 -17.73
N TYR A 174 6.91 -1.08 -16.82
CA TYR A 174 7.94 -2.07 -16.54
C TYR A 174 8.40 -2.83 -17.80
N LYS A 175 9.72 -2.99 -17.94
CA LYS A 175 10.36 -3.72 -19.05
C LYS A 175 11.38 -4.69 -18.49
N THR A 176 11.57 -5.80 -19.19
CA THR A 176 12.58 -6.82 -18.87
C THR A 176 13.45 -7.08 -20.09
N GLN A 177 14.62 -7.67 -19.87
CA GLN A 177 15.38 -8.35 -20.91
C GLN A 177 15.15 -9.86 -20.76
N GLU A 178 15.16 -10.61 -21.87
CA GLU A 178 15.06 -12.07 -21.83
C GLU A 178 16.30 -12.67 -21.13
N PRO A 179 16.12 -13.59 -20.16
CA PRO A 179 17.21 -14.45 -19.71
C PRO A 179 17.64 -15.34 -20.87
N LEU A 180 18.93 -15.70 -20.94
CA LEU A 180 19.37 -16.73 -21.89
C LEU A 180 18.74 -18.06 -21.48
N GLU A 181 18.22 -18.84 -22.43
CA GLU A 181 17.76 -20.22 -22.19
C GLU A 181 18.87 -21.16 -21.64
N ASN A 182 20.11 -20.67 -21.46
CA ASN A 182 21.30 -21.46 -21.13
C ASN A 182 21.87 -21.24 -19.72
N ASP A 183 21.22 -20.46 -18.84
CA ASP A 183 21.78 -20.16 -17.52
C ASP A 183 21.43 -21.19 -16.43
N GLU A 184 20.62 -22.22 -16.74
CA GLU A 184 20.37 -23.38 -15.85
C GLU A 184 20.98 -24.67 -16.44
N TYR A 185 22.04 -25.17 -15.78
CA TYR A 185 22.71 -26.47 -15.99
C TYR A 185 23.43 -26.69 -17.34
N SER A 186 24.69 -26.24 -17.44
CA SER A 186 25.68 -26.93 -18.28
C SER A 186 26.75 -27.57 -17.40
N GLN A 187 26.42 -28.77 -16.90
CA GLN A 187 27.43 -29.75 -16.53
C GLN A 187 27.80 -30.49 -17.83
N ASP A 188 28.92 -30.07 -18.40
CA ASP A 188 29.79 -30.82 -19.31
C ASP A 188 29.13 -31.69 -20.41
N THR A 189 29.22 -31.26 -21.68
CA THR A 189 29.81 -32.08 -22.75
C THR A 189 29.87 -31.31 -24.07
N THR A 190 31.09 -31.18 -24.57
CA THR A 190 31.54 -31.03 -25.95
C THR A 190 30.45 -31.12 -27.04
N THR A 191 30.02 -29.98 -27.60
CA THR A 191 29.64 -29.86 -29.03
C THR A 191 29.78 -28.41 -29.48
N ASN A 192 30.55 -28.21 -30.54
CA ASN A 192 30.67 -26.94 -31.28
C ASN A 192 29.29 -26.38 -31.65
N ASN A 193 29.01 -25.13 -31.30
CA ASN A 193 28.18 -24.25 -32.11
C ASN A 193 28.51 -22.79 -31.78
N ASN A 194 28.76 -22.01 -32.84
CA ASN A 194 28.99 -20.57 -32.83
C ASN A 194 27.71 -19.81 -32.41
N ASN A 195 27.24 -20.02 -31.18
CA ASN A 195 26.19 -19.20 -30.59
C ASN A 195 26.89 -18.12 -29.77
N ALA A 196 27.40 -17.09 -30.45
CA ALA A 196 27.88 -15.90 -29.78
C ALA A 196 26.72 -15.34 -28.97
N SER A 197 26.82 -15.39 -27.64
CA SER A 197 25.85 -14.80 -26.75
C SER A 197 25.77 -13.30 -27.05
N VAL A 198 24.58 -12.81 -27.41
CA VAL A 198 24.36 -11.38 -27.60
C VAL A 198 24.65 -10.69 -26.27
N PRO A 199 25.57 -9.69 -26.25
CA PRO A 199 25.88 -8.96 -25.03
C PRO A 199 24.63 -8.30 -24.48
N GLU A 200 24.50 -8.25 -23.15
CA GLU A 200 23.30 -7.77 -22.45
C GLU A 200 22.86 -6.36 -22.89
N SER A 201 23.83 -5.49 -23.23
CA SER A 201 23.59 -4.14 -23.74
C SER A 201 22.89 -4.07 -25.09
N GLU A 202 22.95 -5.14 -25.89
CA GLU A 202 22.33 -5.23 -27.22
C GLU A 202 20.99 -5.96 -27.21
N ARG A 203 20.56 -6.48 -26.06
CA ARG A 203 19.30 -7.22 -25.94
C ARG A 203 18.10 -6.27 -25.98
N PRO A 204 17.07 -6.57 -26.79
CA PRO A 204 15.88 -5.73 -26.85
C PRO A 204 15.13 -5.75 -25.52
N TRP A 205 14.68 -4.58 -25.08
CA TRP A 205 13.79 -4.46 -23.93
C TRP A 205 12.38 -4.89 -24.30
N ILE A 206 11.84 -5.83 -23.52
CA ILE A 206 10.51 -6.39 -23.73
C ILE A 206 9.56 -5.77 -22.70
N PRO A 207 8.46 -5.13 -23.13
CA PRO A 207 7.45 -4.63 -22.21
C PRO A 207 6.78 -5.78 -21.48
N VAL A 208 6.70 -5.70 -20.16
CA VAL A 208 6.04 -6.68 -19.32
C VAL A 208 4.62 -6.22 -19.07
N LYS A 209 3.64 -7.07 -19.39
CA LYS A 209 2.24 -6.74 -19.10
C LYS A 209 1.99 -6.96 -17.61
N ASN A 210 1.54 -5.93 -16.90
CA ASN A 210 1.09 -6.04 -15.52
C ASN A 210 -0.36 -5.55 -15.42
N ASN A 211 -1.28 -6.48 -15.19
CA ASN A 211 -2.70 -6.20 -15.04
C ASN A 211 -3.15 -6.18 -13.58
N LEU A 212 -2.23 -6.28 -12.61
CA LEU A 212 -2.53 -6.47 -11.19
C LEU A 212 -3.35 -7.75 -10.89
N THR A 213 -3.32 -8.74 -11.79
CA THR A 213 -4.07 -10.00 -11.64
C THR A 213 -3.28 -11.08 -10.92
N GLU A 214 -1.95 -11.08 -11.06
CA GLU A 214 -1.07 -12.08 -10.44
C GLU A 214 -0.36 -11.48 -9.23
N TRP A 215 -0.42 -12.16 -8.09
CA TRP A 215 0.17 -11.72 -6.83
C TRP A 215 1.04 -12.80 -6.19
N LEU A 216 2.17 -12.38 -5.63
CA LEU A 216 3.07 -13.20 -4.83
C LEU A 216 3.27 -12.53 -3.47
N LEU A 217 2.56 -13.04 -2.47
CA LEU A 217 2.65 -12.57 -1.10
C LEU A 217 3.72 -13.35 -0.36
N VAL A 218 4.60 -12.65 0.34
CA VAL A 218 5.68 -13.23 1.14
C VAL A 218 5.60 -12.68 2.55
N ASN A 219 5.55 -13.54 3.56
CA ASN A 219 5.51 -13.12 4.97
C ASN A 219 6.91 -13.03 5.59
N SER A 220 6.99 -12.58 6.85
CA SER A 220 8.25 -12.47 7.62
C SER A 220 8.96 -13.81 7.86
N LEU A 221 8.26 -14.93 7.69
CA LEU A 221 8.80 -16.29 7.77
C LEU A 221 9.27 -16.81 6.40
N HIS A 222 9.32 -15.95 5.38
CA HIS A 222 9.65 -16.29 3.99
C HIS A 222 8.71 -17.30 3.34
N MET A 223 7.52 -17.51 3.92
CA MET A 223 6.48 -18.32 3.28
C MET A 223 5.89 -17.54 2.11
N ARG A 224 5.75 -18.23 0.97
CA ARG A 224 5.24 -17.67 -0.29
C ARG A 224 3.83 -18.18 -0.57
N ALA A 225 2.95 -17.29 -0.99
CA ALA A 225 1.61 -17.61 -1.47
C ALA A 225 1.37 -16.90 -2.80
N LYS A 226 0.96 -17.67 -3.82
CA LYS A 226 0.58 -17.13 -5.14
C LYS A 226 -0.94 -17.01 -5.21
N HIS A 227 -1.44 -15.89 -5.70
CA HIS A 227 -2.85 -15.62 -5.86
C HIS A 227 -3.12 -15.07 -7.27
N HIS A 228 -4.28 -15.45 -7.81
CA HIS A 228 -4.80 -14.93 -9.06
C HIS A 228 -6.12 -14.21 -8.77
N ILE A 229 -6.34 -13.04 -9.38
CA ILE A 229 -7.59 -12.30 -9.34
C ILE A 229 -8.32 -12.52 -10.66
N ASP A 230 -9.44 -13.24 -10.61
CA ASP A 230 -10.29 -13.47 -11.79
C ASP A 230 -11.09 -12.20 -12.18
N GLU A 231 -11.51 -11.42 -11.18
CA GLU A 231 -12.38 -10.25 -11.37
C GLU A 231 -12.06 -9.13 -10.37
N PHE A 232 -11.93 -7.91 -10.89
CA PHE A 232 -11.83 -6.70 -10.07
C PHE A 232 -13.22 -6.26 -9.65
N HIS A 233 -13.37 -6.02 -8.35
CA HIS A 233 -14.58 -5.48 -7.76
C HIS A 233 -14.33 -4.03 -7.39
N ASP A 234 -15.24 -3.13 -7.80
CA ASP A 234 -15.20 -1.73 -7.37
C ASP A 234 -15.47 -1.65 -5.86
N ILE A 235 -14.60 -0.93 -5.13
CA ILE A 235 -14.63 -0.74 -3.66
C ILE A 235 -15.23 0.62 -3.29
#